data_AF-A0AA40L006-F1
#
_entry.id   AF-A0AA40L006-F1
#
_cell.length_a   1.000
_cell.length_b   1.000
_cell.length_c   1.000
_cell.angle_alpha   90.00
_cell.angle_beta   90.00
_cell.angle_gamma   90.00
#
_symmetry.space_group_name_H-M   'P 1'
#
loop_
_entity.id
_entity.type
_entity.pdbx_description
1 polymer ?
#
loop_
_entity_poly.entity_id
_entity_poly.type
_entity_poly.pdbx_seq_one_letter_code
_entity_poly.pdbx_strand_id
1 'polypeptide(L)'
;GAPTISIFLKPPGVIPPGGSTTICCICQHDNGNFVLYRNGQRFRTLELRGSRAEFSISNATKEDTGAYSCHYLDGGIVLARSETLEVMVQEFRLPKPVLSVLPGHEVAAGAYVIFRCTIAHSSAGCFLYLEGQIKALDLLSKEQDYFNLSHVHKGNRGRYSCQCFTKGTSFEWSAVSKTLDLVVR
;
A
#
# COMPACT_ATOMS: atom_id res chain seq x y z
N GLY A 1 5.00 24.58 -11.97
CA GLY A 1 5.01 24.32 -10.51
C GLY A 1 6.08 23.28 -10.20
N ALA A 2 6.47 23.14 -8.94
CA ALA A 2 7.40 22.08 -8.54
C ALA A 2 6.78 20.68 -8.79
N PRO A 3 7.56 19.67 -9.20
CA PRO A 3 7.06 18.31 -9.37
C PRO A 3 6.47 17.75 -8.07
N THR A 4 5.35 17.05 -8.15
CA THR A 4 4.83 16.24 -7.04
C THR A 4 5.13 14.77 -7.29
N ILE A 5 5.62 14.08 -6.26
CA ILE A 5 5.94 12.66 -6.31
C ILE A 5 5.13 11.91 -5.25
N SER A 6 4.50 10.81 -5.63
CA SER A 6 3.92 9.84 -4.71
C SER A 6 4.76 8.56 -4.67
N ILE A 7 4.76 7.87 -3.52
CA ILE A 7 5.41 6.57 -3.31
C ILE A 7 4.38 5.59 -2.72
N PHE A 8 4.39 4.30 -3.03
CA PHE A 8 3.53 3.30 -2.38
C PHE A 8 4.02 1.87 -2.66
N LEU A 9 3.45 0.89 -1.94
CA LEU A 9 3.74 -0.53 -2.16
C LEU A 9 2.71 -1.22 -3.07
N LYS A 10 3.18 -2.17 -3.88
CA LYS A 10 2.36 -3.05 -4.71
C LYS A 10 2.85 -4.52 -4.64
N PRO A 11 2.09 -5.42 -3.99
CA PRO A 11 0.90 -5.16 -3.18
C PRO A 11 1.24 -4.36 -1.90
N PRO A 12 0.27 -3.62 -1.33
CA PRO A 12 0.47 -2.89 -0.08
C PRO A 12 0.49 -3.83 1.14
N GLY A 13 1.01 -3.33 2.27
CA GLY A 13 1.02 -4.03 3.55
C GLY A 13 2.39 -4.59 3.96
N VAL A 14 2.40 -5.30 5.08
CA VAL A 14 3.57 -6.00 5.63
C VAL A 14 3.87 -7.24 4.81
N ILE A 15 5.14 -7.58 4.63
CA ILE A 15 5.61 -8.66 3.76
C ILE A 15 6.28 -9.73 4.63
N PRO A 16 6.18 -11.03 4.31
CA PRO A 16 6.90 -12.04 5.06
C PRO A 16 8.34 -12.17 4.57
N PRO A 17 9.27 -12.72 5.39
CA PRO A 17 10.55 -13.20 4.88
C PRO A 17 10.36 -14.14 3.68
N GLY A 18 11.20 -14.00 2.66
CA GLY A 18 11.07 -14.69 1.37
C GLY A 18 9.96 -14.16 0.45
N GLY A 19 9.12 -13.24 0.94
CA GLY A 19 8.04 -12.62 0.19
C GLY A 19 8.53 -11.60 -0.84
N SER A 20 7.57 -10.94 -1.50
CA SER A 20 7.87 -9.89 -2.48
C SER A 20 6.86 -8.74 -2.46
N THR A 21 7.35 -7.57 -2.83
CA THR A 21 6.55 -6.38 -3.14
C THR A 21 7.30 -5.51 -4.13
N THR A 22 6.66 -4.45 -4.62
CA THR A 22 7.28 -3.41 -5.44
C THR A 22 7.04 -2.06 -4.79
N ILE A 23 8.11 -1.28 -4.61
CA ILE A 23 7.99 0.15 -4.28
C ILE A 23 7.76 0.90 -5.60
N CYS A 24 6.61 1.54 -5.73
CA CYS A 24 6.21 2.32 -6.89
C CYS A 24 6.35 3.80 -6.58
N CYS A 25 6.96 4.55 -7.49
CA CYS A 25 7.07 6.00 -7.43
C CYS A 25 6.47 6.61 -8.68
N ILE A 26 5.66 7.65 -8.54
CA ILE A 26 4.98 8.31 -9.66
C ILE A 26 5.24 9.81 -9.57
N CYS A 27 5.58 10.42 -10.69
CA CYS A 27 5.75 11.86 -10.87
C CYS A 27 4.81 12.33 -11.98
N GLN A 28 4.27 13.54 -11.86
CA GLN A 28 3.45 14.16 -12.92
C GLN A 28 4.27 14.56 -14.16
N HIS A 29 5.60 14.58 -14.05
CA HIS A 29 6.54 14.87 -15.13
C HIS A 29 7.28 13.59 -15.53
N ASP A 30 7.79 13.55 -16.76
CA ASP A 30 8.37 12.36 -17.40
C ASP A 30 9.83 12.53 -17.86
N ASN A 31 10.41 13.71 -17.68
CA ASN A 31 11.73 14.07 -18.20
C ASN A 31 12.92 13.80 -17.25
N GLY A 32 12.66 13.27 -16.05
CA GLY A 32 13.66 13.08 -15.00
C GLY A 32 13.86 11.62 -14.62
N ASN A 33 14.71 11.40 -13.61
CA ASN A 33 15.08 10.07 -13.09
C ASN A 33 14.64 9.91 -11.64
N PHE A 34 14.39 8.66 -11.23
CA PHE A 34 14.05 8.33 -9.85
C PHE A 34 15.21 7.69 -9.11
N VAL A 35 15.43 8.14 -7.89
CA VAL A 35 16.38 7.54 -6.95
C VAL A 35 15.63 7.14 -5.69
N LEU A 36 15.75 5.86 -5.32
CA LEU A 36 15.19 5.33 -4.10
C LEU A 36 16.21 5.47 -2.97
N TYR A 37 15.78 6.13 -1.90
CA TYR A 37 16.50 6.24 -0.65
C TYR A 37 15.92 5.28 0.37
N ARG A 38 16.79 4.80 1.25
CA ARG A 38 16.43 3.95 2.37
C ARG A 38 17.19 4.39 3.61
N ASN A 39 16.47 4.66 4.70
CA ASN A 39 17.03 5.17 5.96
C ASN A 39 17.93 6.40 5.73
N GLY A 40 17.51 7.28 4.82
CA GLY A 40 18.25 8.50 4.45
C GLY A 40 19.44 8.28 3.51
N GLN A 41 19.80 7.04 3.18
CA GLN A 41 20.93 6.72 2.30
C GLN A 41 20.45 6.36 0.89
N ARG A 42 21.24 6.71 -0.13
CA ARG A 42 20.96 6.34 -1.51
C ARG A 42 21.05 4.82 -1.65
N PHE A 43 19.93 4.17 -1.96
CA PHE A 43 19.85 2.71 -1.99
C PHE A 43 19.93 2.16 -3.42
N ARG A 44 18.98 2.57 -4.28
CA ARG A 44 18.95 2.16 -5.69
C ARG A 44 18.65 3.34 -6.59
N THR A 45 19.30 3.37 -7.74
CA THR A 45 19.02 4.35 -8.80
C THR A 45 18.37 3.60 -9.94
N LEU A 46 17.26 4.13 -10.46
CA LEU A 46 16.64 3.62 -11.66
C LEU A 46 16.49 4.79 -12.63
N GLU A 47 17.35 4.78 -13.64
CA GLU A 47 17.33 5.76 -14.72
C GLU A 47 16.21 5.41 -15.71
N LEU A 48 14.98 5.59 -15.27
CA LEU A 48 13.81 5.54 -16.14
C LEU A 48 13.43 6.98 -16.47
N ARG A 49 13.58 7.35 -17.74
CA ARG A 49 12.87 8.50 -18.29
C ARG A 49 11.39 8.14 -18.33
N GLY A 50 10.60 8.74 -17.46
CA GLY A 50 9.17 8.52 -17.42
C GLY A 50 8.53 9.08 -16.15
N SER A 51 7.21 8.99 -16.11
CA SER A 51 6.39 9.43 -14.97
C SER A 51 6.28 8.40 -13.85
N ARG A 52 6.95 7.24 -13.96
CA ARG A 52 6.86 6.13 -13.00
C ARG A 52 8.16 5.35 -12.91
N ALA A 53 8.52 4.95 -11.69
CA ALA A 53 9.59 4.01 -11.40
C ALA A 53 9.11 2.91 -10.45
N GLU A 54 9.65 1.70 -10.63
CA GLU A 54 9.30 0.52 -9.84
C GLU A 54 10.57 -0.14 -9.32
N PHE A 55 10.64 -0.36 -8.01
CA PHE A 55 11.77 -0.99 -7.35
C PHE A 55 11.30 -2.25 -6.63
N SER A 56 11.55 -3.42 -7.23
CA SER A 56 11.12 -4.70 -6.66
C SER A 56 11.96 -5.09 -5.44
N ILE A 57 11.30 -5.61 -4.42
CA ILE A 57 11.90 -6.36 -3.32
C ILE A 57 11.44 -7.81 -3.52
N SER A 58 12.40 -8.70 -3.77
CA SER A 58 12.16 -10.12 -4.00
C SER A 58 12.96 -10.92 -2.98
N ASN A 59 12.38 -12.02 -2.47
CA ASN A 59 12.99 -12.82 -1.42
C ASN A 59 13.35 -11.96 -0.19
N ALA A 60 12.35 -11.21 0.29
CA ALA A 60 12.54 -10.17 1.31
C ALA A 60 13.19 -10.71 2.59
N THR A 61 14.06 -9.93 3.21
CA THR A 61 14.67 -10.27 4.51
C THR A 61 14.36 -9.20 5.56
N LYS A 62 14.69 -9.46 6.83
CA LYS A 62 14.49 -8.46 7.89
C LYS A 62 15.27 -7.18 7.60
N GLU A 63 16.42 -7.34 6.96
CA GLU A 63 17.28 -6.28 6.46
C GLU A 63 16.68 -5.52 5.29
N ASP A 64 15.44 -5.76 4.84
CA ASP A 64 14.71 -4.86 3.92
C ASP A 64 13.79 -3.87 4.65
N THR A 65 13.56 -4.07 5.96
CA THR A 65 12.72 -3.19 6.79
C THR A 65 13.31 -1.79 6.91
N GLY A 66 12.47 -0.76 6.80
CA GLY A 66 12.86 0.63 7.10
C GLY A 66 12.10 1.68 6.31
N ALA A 67 12.58 2.91 6.44
CA ALA A 67 12.01 4.10 5.85
C ALA A 67 12.51 4.30 4.41
N TYR A 68 11.60 4.28 3.43
CA TYR A 68 11.91 4.51 2.02
C TYR A 68 11.36 5.83 1.53
N SER A 69 12.09 6.51 0.65
CA SER A 69 11.60 7.71 -0.04
C SER A 69 12.13 7.78 -1.46
N CYS A 70 11.35 8.39 -2.36
CA CYS A 70 11.72 8.59 -3.75
C CYS A 70 12.08 10.04 -4.01
N HIS A 71 13.23 10.24 -4.64
CA HIS A 71 13.67 11.55 -5.11
C HIS A 71 13.59 11.56 -6.63
N TYR A 72 13.06 12.65 -7.20
CA TYR A 72 13.01 12.89 -8.64
C TYR A 72 14.05 13.92 -9.01
N LEU A 73 14.91 13.57 -9.96
CA LEU A 73 16.06 14.38 -10.36
C LEU A 73 16.01 14.71 -11.85
N ASP A 74 16.52 15.89 -12.20
CA ASP A 74 16.83 16.25 -13.59
C ASP A 74 18.23 16.86 -13.63
N GLY A 75 19.08 16.38 -14.54
CA GLY A 75 20.48 16.84 -14.63
C GLY A 75 21.29 16.74 -13.33
N GLY A 76 20.93 15.82 -12.42
CA GLY A 76 21.56 15.68 -11.09
C GLY A 76 20.99 16.59 -10.00
N ILE A 77 20.05 17.47 -10.33
CA ILE A 77 19.37 18.36 -9.38
C ILE A 77 18.12 17.67 -8.85
N VAL A 78 17.93 17.64 -7.53
CA VAL A 78 16.71 17.12 -6.91
C VAL A 78 15.59 18.12 -7.07
N LEU A 79 14.59 17.77 -7.88
CA LEU A 79 13.42 18.61 -8.13
C LEU A 79 12.30 18.38 -7.12
N ALA A 80 12.16 17.16 -6.61
CA ALA A 80 11.13 16.81 -5.63
C ALA A 80 11.50 15.56 -4.82
N ARG A 81 10.83 15.40 -3.67
CA ARG A 81 10.94 14.25 -2.77
C ARG A 81 9.54 13.79 -2.37
N SER A 82 9.33 12.48 -2.33
CA SER A 82 8.08 11.89 -1.83
C SER A 82 8.01 11.98 -0.30
N GLU A 83 6.84 11.67 0.26
CA GLU A 83 6.73 11.25 1.66
C GLU A 83 7.54 9.98 1.94
N THR A 84 7.70 9.64 3.21
CA THR A 84 8.35 8.39 3.66
C THR A 84 7.35 7.24 3.69
N LEU A 85 7.72 6.14 3.06
CA LEU A 85 7.03 4.86 3.08
C LEU A 85 7.76 3.89 4.01
N GLU A 86 7.11 3.45 5.08
CA GLU A 86 7.65 2.41 5.97
C GLU A 86 7.40 1.01 5.39
N VAL A 87 8.48 0.30 5.09
CA VAL A 87 8.43 -1.12 4.68
C VAL A 87 8.74 -1.97 5.89
N MET A 88 7.88 -2.95 6.16
CA MET A 88 8.05 -3.91 7.26
C MET A 88 8.10 -5.33 6.73
N VAL A 89 9.09 -6.09 7.20
CA VAL A 89 9.20 -7.53 6.95
C VAL A 89 8.98 -8.30 8.24
N GLN A 90 7.86 -9.03 8.33
CA GLN A 90 7.42 -9.74 9.54
C GLN A 90 6.88 -11.13 9.21
N GLU A 91 7.12 -12.08 10.10
CA GLU A 91 6.55 -13.43 9.98
C GLU A 91 5.02 -13.40 10.06
N PHE A 92 4.39 -14.20 9.21
CA PHE A 92 2.94 -14.35 9.22
C PHE A 92 2.54 -15.53 10.09
N ARG A 93 1.76 -15.24 11.13
CA ARG A 93 1.26 -16.25 12.09
C ARG A 93 -0.26 -16.31 12.14
N LEU A 94 -0.94 -15.37 11.49
CA LEU A 94 -2.39 -15.36 11.42
C LEU A 94 -2.90 -15.94 10.09
N PRO A 95 -4.11 -16.53 10.07
CA PRO A 95 -4.76 -16.97 8.84
C PRO A 95 -4.91 -15.84 7.83
N LYS A 96 -4.86 -16.17 6.54
CA LYS A 96 -5.11 -15.18 5.49
C LYS A 96 -6.56 -14.67 5.57
N PRO A 97 -6.79 -13.34 5.63
CA PRO A 97 -8.12 -12.77 5.67
C PRO A 97 -8.79 -12.82 4.30
N VAL A 98 -10.12 -12.71 4.31
CA VAL A 98 -10.97 -12.63 3.13
C VAL A 98 -11.58 -11.23 3.05
N LEU A 99 -11.35 -10.54 1.94
CA LEU A 99 -11.98 -9.27 1.64
C LEU A 99 -13.24 -9.51 0.81
N SER A 100 -14.34 -8.91 1.22
CA SER A 100 -15.61 -8.88 0.49
C SER A 100 -16.16 -7.46 0.46
N VAL A 101 -17.09 -7.21 -0.45
CA VAL A 101 -17.68 -5.88 -0.66
C VAL A 101 -19.19 -6.02 -0.89
N LEU A 102 -19.96 -5.11 -0.29
CA LEU A 102 -21.41 -5.00 -0.46
C LEU A 102 -21.77 -3.61 -1.02
N PRO A 103 -22.78 -3.50 -1.90
CA PRO A 103 -23.61 -4.59 -2.44
C PRO A 103 -22.89 -5.44 -3.50
N GLY A 104 -21.75 -4.98 -4.00
CA GLY A 104 -20.96 -5.66 -5.01
C GLY A 104 -19.74 -4.81 -5.39
N HIS A 105 -18.93 -5.34 -6.31
CA HIS A 105 -17.69 -4.71 -6.75
C HIS A 105 -17.91 -3.63 -7.83
N GLU A 106 -19.14 -3.47 -8.31
CA GLU A 106 -19.50 -2.48 -9.31
C GLU A 106 -20.72 -1.69 -8.84
N VAL A 107 -20.54 -0.38 -8.68
CA VAL A 107 -21.55 0.51 -8.11
C VAL A 107 -21.62 1.81 -8.90
N ALA A 108 -22.76 2.51 -8.79
CA ALA A 108 -22.89 3.87 -9.33
C ALA A 108 -22.22 4.90 -8.40
N ALA A 109 -21.78 6.03 -8.96
CA ALA A 109 -21.42 7.19 -8.14
C ALA A 109 -22.56 7.59 -7.17
N GLY A 110 -22.21 7.99 -5.96
CA GLY A 110 -23.13 8.31 -4.87
C GLY A 110 -23.56 7.09 -4.03
N ALA A 111 -23.27 5.86 -4.46
CA ALA A 111 -23.63 4.66 -3.73
C ALA A 111 -22.91 4.56 -2.37
N TYR A 112 -23.50 3.75 -1.49
CA TYR A 112 -22.90 3.34 -0.23
C TYR A 112 -22.24 1.98 -0.41
N VAL A 113 -20.96 1.88 -0.04
CA VAL A 113 -20.16 0.64 -0.16
C VAL A 113 -19.62 0.24 1.19
N ILE A 114 -19.73 -1.06 1.50
CA ILE A 114 -19.15 -1.66 2.70
C ILE A 114 -18.09 -2.66 2.28
N PHE A 115 -16.85 -2.46 2.71
CA PHE A 115 -15.83 -3.49 2.66
C PHE A 115 -15.82 -4.27 3.96
N ARG A 116 -15.81 -5.60 3.89
CA ARG A 116 -15.69 -6.48 5.05
C ARG A 116 -14.44 -7.33 4.92
N CYS A 117 -13.52 -7.16 5.88
CA CYS A 117 -12.32 -7.97 5.98
C CYS A 117 -12.50 -8.98 7.12
N THR A 118 -12.66 -10.26 6.78
CA THR A 118 -12.92 -11.31 7.78
C THR A 118 -11.70 -12.20 7.97
N ILE A 119 -11.38 -12.51 9.22
CA ILE A 119 -10.31 -13.42 9.60
C ILE A 119 -10.80 -14.40 10.66
N ALA A 120 -10.34 -15.65 10.59
CA ALA A 120 -10.63 -16.68 11.60
C ALA A 120 -9.78 -16.48 12.87
N HIS A 121 -9.85 -15.28 13.47
CA HIS A 121 -9.14 -14.94 14.70
C HIS A 121 -9.87 -13.82 15.45
N SER A 122 -10.40 -14.13 16.64
CA SER A 122 -11.37 -13.28 17.35
C SER A 122 -10.81 -11.97 17.92
N SER A 123 -9.49 -11.80 17.99
CA SER A 123 -8.83 -10.60 18.54
C SER A 123 -8.02 -9.79 17.52
N ALA A 124 -8.19 -10.07 16.22
CA ALA A 124 -7.48 -9.35 15.18
C ALA A 124 -8.19 -8.03 14.81
N GLY A 125 -7.40 -6.97 14.59
CA GLY A 125 -7.84 -5.77 13.86
C GLY A 125 -7.30 -5.82 12.43
N CYS A 126 -7.89 -5.08 11.50
CA CYS A 126 -7.52 -5.16 10.08
C CYS A 126 -7.37 -3.78 9.43
N PHE A 127 -6.44 -3.66 8.50
CA PHE A 127 -6.26 -2.49 7.64
C PHE A 127 -6.92 -2.73 6.29
N LEU A 128 -7.55 -1.69 5.72
CA LEU A 128 -7.94 -1.67 4.31
C LEU A 128 -6.94 -0.83 3.54
N TYR A 129 -6.41 -1.40 2.47
CA TYR A 129 -5.53 -0.73 1.54
C TYR A 129 -6.24 -0.47 0.22
N LEU A 130 -5.94 0.68 -0.36
CA LEU A 130 -6.22 1.00 -1.76
C LEU A 130 -4.87 1.17 -2.45
N GLU A 131 -4.63 0.40 -3.51
CA GLU A 131 -3.40 0.48 -4.31
C GLU A 131 -3.19 1.92 -4.82
N GLY A 132 -1.98 2.44 -4.66
CA GLY A 132 -1.65 3.83 -5.00
C GLY A 132 -1.69 4.80 -3.82
N GLN A 133 -2.19 4.38 -2.65
CA GLN A 133 -2.16 5.18 -1.43
C GLN A 133 -0.98 4.77 -0.53
N ILE A 134 -0.32 5.77 0.07
CA ILE A 134 0.78 5.55 1.03
C ILE A 134 0.25 4.91 2.32
N LYS A 135 -0.88 5.43 2.79
CA LYS A 135 -1.50 5.02 4.05
C LYS A 135 -2.62 4.02 3.76
N ALA A 136 -2.82 3.09 4.70
CA ALA A 136 -4.09 2.39 4.77
C ALA A 136 -5.22 3.42 4.84
N LEU A 137 -6.33 3.14 4.16
CA LEU A 137 -7.48 4.04 4.15
C LEU A 137 -8.07 4.17 5.55
N ASP A 138 -8.15 3.04 6.25
CA ASP A 138 -8.73 2.95 7.58
C ASP A 138 -8.16 1.74 8.33
N LEU A 139 -8.23 1.81 9.66
CA LEU A 139 -7.95 0.72 10.58
C LEU A 139 -9.24 0.28 11.26
N LEU A 140 -9.63 -0.99 11.09
CA LEU A 140 -10.67 -1.62 11.89
C LEU A 140 -10.16 -1.99 13.27
N SER A 141 -10.95 -1.62 14.28
CA SER A 141 -10.81 -2.17 15.63
C SER A 141 -11.39 -3.58 15.69
N LYS A 142 -11.09 -4.32 16.74
CA LYS A 142 -11.69 -5.65 17.02
C LYS A 142 -13.23 -5.60 17.07
N GLU A 143 -13.81 -4.44 17.37
CA GLU A 143 -15.25 -4.24 17.52
C GLU A 143 -15.94 -3.93 16.19
N GLN A 144 -15.16 -3.67 15.13
CA GLN A 144 -15.67 -3.26 13.83
C GLN A 144 -15.19 -4.20 12.74
N ASP A 145 -16.13 -4.87 12.07
CA ASP A 145 -15.83 -5.80 10.97
C ASP A 145 -15.90 -5.15 9.58
N TYR A 146 -16.34 -3.90 9.51
CA TYR A 146 -16.75 -3.24 8.27
C TYR A 146 -16.18 -1.83 8.11
N PHE A 147 -15.63 -1.57 6.92
CA PHE A 147 -15.23 -0.25 6.44
C PHE A 147 -16.36 0.32 5.58
N ASN A 148 -16.80 1.52 5.91
CA ASN A 148 -17.92 2.15 5.22
C ASN A 148 -17.42 3.32 4.38
N LEU A 149 -17.71 3.27 3.08
CA LEU A 149 -17.56 4.42 2.18
C LEU A 149 -18.95 4.93 1.83
N SER A 150 -19.30 6.11 2.35
CA SER A 150 -20.50 6.85 1.95
C SER A 150 -20.21 7.73 0.74
N HIS A 151 -21.21 7.91 -0.13
CA HIS A 151 -21.13 8.78 -1.31
C HIS A 151 -19.91 8.50 -2.21
N VAL A 152 -19.80 7.24 -2.64
CA VAL A 152 -18.67 6.78 -3.47
C VAL A 152 -18.55 7.60 -4.75
N HIS A 153 -17.33 7.96 -5.14
CA HIS A 153 -17.02 8.76 -6.33
C HIS A 153 -15.86 8.11 -7.12
N LYS A 154 -15.54 8.65 -8.30
CA LYS A 154 -14.50 8.06 -9.18
C LYS A 154 -13.14 7.89 -8.50
N GLY A 155 -12.81 8.72 -7.51
CA GLY A 155 -11.58 8.61 -6.71
C GLY A 155 -11.52 7.39 -5.80
N ASN A 156 -12.66 6.75 -5.49
CA ASN A 156 -12.71 5.49 -4.75
C ASN A 156 -12.56 4.26 -5.66
N ARG A 157 -12.48 4.43 -6.99
CA ARG A 157 -12.23 3.30 -7.87
C ARG A 157 -10.82 2.75 -7.62
N GLY A 158 -10.67 1.43 -7.60
CA GLY A 158 -9.34 0.83 -7.62
C GLY A 158 -9.26 -0.55 -6.99
N ARG A 159 -8.01 -0.95 -6.70
CA ARG A 159 -7.64 -2.26 -6.19
C ARG A 159 -7.53 -2.23 -4.67
N TYR A 160 -8.48 -2.90 -4.02
CA TYR A 160 -8.56 -2.99 -2.57
C TYR A 160 -8.01 -4.33 -2.07
N SER A 161 -7.32 -4.30 -0.94
CA SER A 161 -6.90 -5.50 -0.22
C SER A 161 -6.89 -5.20 1.28
N CYS A 162 -6.96 -6.23 2.12
CA CYS A 162 -6.86 -6.04 3.55
C CYS A 162 -5.80 -6.95 4.20
N GLN A 163 -5.28 -6.52 5.34
CA GLN A 163 -4.34 -7.31 6.15
C GLN A 163 -4.70 -7.13 7.62
N CYS A 164 -4.64 -8.21 8.38
CA CYS A 164 -5.01 -8.21 9.79
C CYS A 164 -3.81 -8.46 10.68
N PHE A 165 -3.93 -8.02 11.93
CA PHE A 165 -2.92 -8.17 12.94
C PHE A 165 -3.55 -8.30 14.33
N THR A 166 -2.81 -8.88 15.27
CA THR A 166 -3.22 -8.94 16.68
C THR A 166 -2.64 -7.77 17.47
N LYS A 167 -3.45 -7.21 18.37
CA LYS A 167 -2.99 -6.28 19.40
C LYS A 167 -2.78 -7.07 20.70
N GLY A 168 -1.57 -7.08 21.26
CA GLY A 168 -1.27 -7.86 22.46
C GLY A 168 0.23 -7.96 22.74
N THR A 169 0.61 -9.01 23.49
CA THR A 169 2.01 -9.27 23.91
C THR A 169 2.92 -9.70 22.76
N SER A 170 2.38 -10.33 21.71
CA SER A 170 3.05 -10.55 20.43
C SER A 170 2.27 -9.87 19.31
N PHE A 171 2.94 -9.00 18.56
CA PHE A 171 2.37 -8.34 17.39
C PHE A 171 2.52 -9.27 16.19
N GLU A 172 1.42 -9.91 15.78
CA GLU A 172 1.43 -10.91 14.71
C GLU A 172 0.64 -10.43 13.51
N TRP A 173 1.09 -10.79 12.31
CA TRP A 173 0.49 -10.38 11.06
C TRP A 173 -0.12 -11.55 10.31
N SER A 174 -1.16 -11.26 9.53
CA SER A 174 -1.65 -12.12 8.47
C SER A 174 -0.95 -11.81 7.15
N ALA A 175 -1.08 -12.71 6.19
CA ALA A 175 -0.89 -12.33 4.78
C ALA A 175 -1.93 -11.29 4.34
N VAL A 176 -1.63 -10.56 3.28
CA VAL A 176 -2.60 -9.69 2.60
C VAL A 176 -3.67 -10.55 1.90
N SER A 177 -4.93 -10.12 1.94
CA SER A 177 -6.06 -10.78 1.28
C SER A 177 -5.87 -10.87 -0.24
N LYS A 178 -6.76 -11.60 -0.92
CA LYS A 178 -6.89 -11.41 -2.37
C LYS A 178 -7.36 -9.98 -2.65
N THR A 179 -6.89 -9.41 -3.76
CA THR A 179 -7.29 -8.08 -4.22
C THR A 179 -8.71 -8.11 -4.79
N LEU A 180 -9.45 -7.03 -4.55
CA LEU A 180 -10.79 -6.78 -5.07
C LEU A 180 -10.79 -5.45 -5.85
N ASP A 181 -11.27 -5.47 -7.09
CA ASP A 181 -11.40 -4.27 -7.91
C ASP A 181 -12.77 -3.62 -7.71
N LEU A 182 -12.82 -2.44 -7.09
CA LEU A 182 -14.04 -1.63 -7.01
C LEU A 182 -14.15 -0.76 -8.25
N VAL A 183 -15.25 -0.88 -8.97
CA VAL A 183 -15.61 -0.08 -10.16
C VAL A 183 -16.73 0.87 -9.79
N VAL A 184 -16.54 2.15 -10.14
CA VAL A 184 -17.54 3.21 -9.95
C VAL A 184 -17.97 3.70 -11.34
N ARG A 185 -19.24 3.49 -11.67
CA ARG A 185 -19.88 3.95 -12.92
C ARG A 185 -20.26 5.43 -12.82
#